data_AF-A0A7R9ZF68-F1
#
_entry.id   AF-A0A7R9ZF68-F1
#
_cell.length_a   1.000
_cell.length_b   1.000
_cell.length_c   1.000
_cell.angle_alpha   90.00
_cell.angle_beta   90.00
_cell.angle_gamma   90.00
#
_symmetry.space_group_name_H-M   'P 1'
#
loop_
_entity.id
_entity.type
_entity.pdbx_description
1 polymer ?
#
loop_
_entity_poly.entity_id
_entity_poly.type
_entity_poly.pdbx_seq_one_letter_code
_entity_poly.pdbx_strand_id
1 'polypeptide(L)'
;MKADGFDSIGANVADHAEVWTQFAYSVYEKLHLQEGMRVLEVGCGSGAFLFPAYQRGIDVVGLDYSESLLRIAEKAMPKGSFEVGEANDLTKFKSGPGMRVLE
;
A
#
# COMPACT_ATOMS: atom_id res chain seq x y z
N MET A 1 21.71 4.73 7.40
CA MET A 1 20.26 4.76 7.18
C MET A 1 19.91 3.59 6.31
N LYS A 2 19.26 2.56 6.85
CA LYS A 2 18.65 1.49 6.05
C LYS A 2 17.16 1.77 6.08
N ALA A 3 16.62 2.15 4.93
CA ALA A 3 15.19 2.03 4.66
C ALA A 3 15.04 0.66 3.99
N ASP A 4 14.92 -0.40 4.78
CA ASP A 4 14.65 -1.74 4.30
C ASP A 4 13.14 -1.94 4.13
N GLY A 5 12.64 -1.35 3.04
CA GLY A 5 11.35 -1.64 2.43
C GLY A 5 11.31 -3.06 1.88
N PHE A 6 11.27 -4.03 2.78
CA PHE A 6 10.47 -5.26 2.68
C PHE A 6 10.46 -5.99 1.32
N ASP A 7 11.60 -6.54 0.92
CA ASP A 7 11.77 -7.36 -0.30
C ASP A 7 11.11 -8.76 -0.24
N SER A 8 10.35 -9.09 0.80
CA SER A 8 9.84 -10.45 0.97
C SER A 8 8.55 -10.46 1.79
N ILE A 9 7.41 -10.62 1.11
CA ILE A 9 6.26 -11.30 1.72
C ILE A 9 6.76 -12.67 2.20
N GLY A 10 7.03 -12.78 3.50
CA GLY A 10 7.22 -14.06 4.17
C GLY A 10 8.46 -14.22 5.06
N ALA A 11 9.52 -13.42 4.94
CA ALA A 11 10.76 -13.72 5.68
C ALA A 11 10.82 -13.13 7.11
N ASN A 12 10.12 -12.03 7.39
CA ASN A 12 10.11 -11.36 8.71
C ASN A 12 8.73 -10.90 9.19
N VAL A 13 7.65 -11.34 8.53
CA VAL A 13 6.27 -11.01 8.93
C VAL A 13 5.95 -11.62 10.30
N ALA A 14 6.50 -12.79 10.63
CA ALA A 14 6.08 -13.54 11.82
C ALA A 14 6.39 -12.85 13.15
N ASP A 15 7.47 -12.07 13.25
CA ASP A 15 7.91 -11.48 14.53
C ASP A 15 7.36 -10.06 14.78
N HIS A 16 6.82 -9.37 13.76
CA HIS A 16 6.34 -7.98 13.88
C HIS A 16 5.03 -7.65 13.13
N ALA A 17 4.33 -8.62 12.54
CA ALA A 17 3.06 -8.41 11.82
C ALA A 17 1.99 -7.69 12.66
N GLU A 18 1.90 -8.03 13.94
CA GLU A 18 0.93 -7.44 14.86
C GLU A 18 1.16 -5.93 15.00
N VAL A 19 2.41 -5.52 15.24
CA VAL A 19 2.79 -4.11 15.43
C VAL A 19 2.52 -3.30 14.16
N TRP A 20 2.86 -3.86 13.00
CA TRP A 20 2.61 -3.21 11.70
C TRP A 20 1.12 -3.06 11.40
N THR A 21 0.33 -4.09 11.70
CA THR A 21 -1.13 -4.05 11.52
C THR A 21 -1.76 -2.98 12.41
N GLN A 22 -1.35 -2.91 13.68
CA GLN A 22 -1.83 -1.88 14.61
C GLN A 22 -1.41 -0.47 14.15
N PHE A 23 -0.19 -0.30 13.67
CA PHE A 23 0.27 0.97 13.12
C PHE A 23 -0.57 1.39 11.90
N ALA A 24 -0.77 0.48 10.94
CA ALA A 24 -1.61 0.74 9.77
C ALA A 24 -3.02 1.17 10.16
N TYR A 25 -3.63 0.48 11.13
CA TYR A 25 -4.95 0.85 11.65
C TYR A 25 -4.97 2.24 12.27
N SER A 26 -3.95 2.60 13.05
CA SER A 26 -3.85 3.94 13.63
C SER A 26 -3.74 5.06 12.57
N VAL A 27 -3.10 4.76 11.42
CA VAL A 27 -3.01 5.70 10.30
C VAL A 27 -4.37 5.80 9.60
N TYR A 28 -5.04 4.67 9.35
CA TYR A 28 -6.36 4.66 8.72
C TYR A 28 -7.39 5.44 9.53
N GLU A 29 -7.37 5.33 10.86
CA GLU A 29 -8.25 6.10 11.74
C GLU A 29 -8.00 7.60 11.64
N LYS A 30 -6.73 8.04 11.66
CA LYS A 30 -6.36 9.46 11.52
C LYS A 30 -6.73 10.04 10.16
N LEU A 31 -6.71 9.22 9.12
CA LEU A 31 -7.08 9.60 7.75
C LEU A 31 -8.57 9.38 7.46
N HIS A 32 -9.32 8.86 8.44
CA HIS A 32 -10.72 8.49 8.31
C HIS A 32 -11.00 7.62 7.08
N LEU A 33 -10.11 6.66 6.80
CA LEU A 33 -10.30 5.71 5.71
C LEU A 33 -11.46 4.78 6.01
N GLN A 34 -12.37 4.66 5.05
CA GLN A 34 -13.59 3.87 5.15
C GLN A 34 -13.80 3.03 3.90
N GLU A 35 -14.59 1.98 4.00
CA GLU A 35 -15.01 1.16 2.86
C GLU A 35 -15.55 2.04 1.72
N GLY A 36 -15.20 1.72 0.48
CA GLY A 36 -15.58 2.49 -0.70
C GLY A 36 -14.76 3.76 -0.95
N MET A 37 -13.84 4.12 -0.05
CA MET A 37 -12.80 5.12 -0.35
C MET A 37 -11.70 4.52 -1.21
N ARG A 38 -10.88 5.40 -1.81
CA ARG A 38 -9.70 5.04 -2.59
C ARG A 38 -8.43 5.58 -1.95
N VAL A 39 -7.40 4.75 -1.88
CA VAL A 39 -6.09 5.12 -1.30
C VAL A 39 -4.97 4.77 -2.26
N LEU A 40 -4.02 5.70 -2.44
CA LEU A 40 -2.76 5.50 -3.15
C LEU A 40 -1.62 5.44 -2.13
N GLU A 41 -0.78 4.42 -2.20
CA GLU A 41 0.52 4.39 -1.50
C GLU A 41 1.67 4.52 -2.50
N VAL A 42 2.54 5.51 -2.28
CA VAL A 42 3.76 5.74 -3.04
C VAL A 42 4.91 4.99 -2.38
N GLY A 43 5.61 4.15 -3.13
CA GLY A 43 6.60 3.22 -2.56
C GLY A 43 5.96 2.05 -1.82
N CYS A 44 4.85 1.52 -2.36
CA CYS A 44 4.04 0.50 -1.68
C CYS A 44 4.72 -0.88 -1.54
N GLY A 45 5.84 -1.09 -2.23
CA GLY A 45 6.56 -2.36 -2.28
C GLY A 45 5.63 -3.53 -2.60
N SER A 46 5.59 -4.51 -1.69
CA SER A 46 4.74 -5.70 -1.83
C SER A 46 3.33 -5.53 -1.25
N GLY A 47 2.97 -4.30 -0.83
CA GLY A 47 1.62 -3.94 -0.41
C GLY A 47 1.30 -4.30 1.04
N ALA A 48 2.30 -4.41 1.93
CA ALA A 48 2.09 -4.76 3.34
C ALA A 48 1.18 -3.75 4.07
N PHE A 49 1.31 -2.46 3.75
CA PHE A 49 0.46 -1.41 4.31
C PHE A 49 -0.90 -1.30 3.59
N LEU A 50 -0.99 -1.64 2.31
CA LEU A 50 -2.27 -1.66 1.58
C LEU A 50 -3.13 -2.88 1.92
N PHE A 51 -2.53 -4.01 2.27
CA PHE A 51 -3.27 -5.27 2.46
C PHE A 51 -4.38 -5.19 3.53
N PRO A 52 -4.15 -4.60 4.72
CA PRO A 52 -5.22 -4.47 5.71
C PRO A 52 -6.29 -3.44 5.31
N ALA A 53 -5.97 -2.45 4.48
CA ALA A 53 -6.96 -1.54 3.88
C ALA A 53 -7.82 -2.25 2.83
N TYR A 54 -7.19 -3.04 1.96
CA TYR A 54 -7.83 -3.90 0.98
C TYR A 54 -8.82 -4.87 1.64
N GLN A 55 -8.43 -5.50 2.75
CA GLN A 55 -9.31 -6.39 3.53
C GLN A 55 -10.55 -5.69 4.11
N ARG A 56 -10.53 -4.35 4.24
CA ARG A 56 -11.67 -3.52 4.67
C ARG A 56 -12.52 -2.97 3.52
N GLY A 57 -12.28 -3.41 2.28
CA GLY A 57 -13.05 -2.95 1.12
C GLY A 57 -12.70 -1.53 0.66
N ILE A 58 -11.52 -1.04 1.02
CA ILE A 58 -10.95 0.19 0.44
C ILE A 58 -10.36 -0.17 -0.93
N ASP A 59 -10.59 0.68 -1.94
CA ASP A 59 -9.94 0.58 -3.25
C ASP A 59 -8.47 1.00 -3.11
N VAL A 60 -7.56 0.05 -3.26
CA VAL A 60 -6.12 0.26 -3.05
C VAL A 60 -5.41 0.44 -4.37
N VAL A 61 -4.55 1.45 -4.40
CA VAL A 61 -3.67 1.78 -5.51
C VAL A 61 -2.24 1.81 -4.98
N GLY A 62 -1.32 1.17 -5.68
CA GLY A 62 0.09 1.14 -5.31
C GLY A 62 0.98 1.62 -6.45
N LEU A 63 1.94 2.47 -6.12
CA LEU A 63 3.05 2.85 -7.01
C LEU A 63 4.35 2.34 -6.39
N ASP A 64 5.15 1.61 -7.17
CA ASP A 64 6.50 1.24 -6.77
C ASP A 64 7.41 1.10 -7.99
N TYR A 65 8.72 1.32 -7.82
CA TYR A 65 9.67 1.14 -8.92
C TYR A 65 9.99 -0.34 -9.18
N SER A 66 9.75 -1.21 -8.19
CA SER A 66 10.06 -2.63 -8.23
C SER A 66 8.88 -3.45 -8.77
N GLU A 67 8.89 -3.71 -10.07
CA GLU A 67 7.90 -4.58 -10.73
C GLU A 67 7.80 -5.97 -10.06
N SER A 68 8.91 -6.50 -9.54
CA SER A 68 8.90 -7.76 -8.80
C SER A 68 8.06 -7.72 -7.53
N LEU A 69 8.05 -6.61 -6.80
CA LEU A 69 7.25 -6.48 -5.58
C LEU A 69 5.78 -6.26 -5.91
N LEU A 70 5.49 -5.47 -6.95
CA LEU A 70 4.11 -5.27 -7.43
C LEU A 70 3.46 -6.58 -7.86
N ARG A 71 4.20 -7.49 -8.52
CA ARG A 71 3.68 -8.84 -8.83
C ARG A 71 3.26 -9.63 -7.59
N ILE A 72 3.86 -9.39 -6.43
CA ILE A 72 3.45 -10.03 -5.18
C ILE A 72 2.21 -9.34 -4.62
N ALA A 73 2.18 -8.01 -4.66
CA ALA A 73 1.03 -7.21 -4.24
C ALA A 73 -0.23 -7.57 -5.04
N GLU A 74 -0.14 -7.67 -6.37
CA GLU A 74 -1.22 -8.08 -7.27
C GLU A 74 -1.76 -9.48 -6.96
N LYS A 75 -0.87 -10.44 -6.65
CA LYS A 75 -1.28 -11.79 -6.24
C LYS A 75 -2.03 -11.79 -4.92
N ALA A 76 -1.62 -10.95 -3.97
CA ALA A 76 -2.26 -10.82 -2.66
C ALA A 76 -3.58 -10.02 -2.73
N MET A 77 -3.66 -9.04 -3.63
CA MET A 77 -4.75 -8.08 -3.76
C MET A 77 -5.22 -7.97 -5.22
N PRO A 78 -5.85 -9.01 -5.78
CA PRO A 78 -6.17 -9.09 -7.21
C PRO A 78 -7.19 -8.05 -7.71
N LYS A 79 -7.87 -7.33 -6.80
CA LYS A 79 -8.75 -6.20 -7.16
C LYS A 79 -8.09 -4.83 -6.96
N GLY A 80 -6.85 -4.78 -6.45
CA GLY A 80 -6.07 -3.55 -6.34
C GLY A 80 -5.49 -3.11 -7.68
N SER A 81 -5.09 -1.85 -7.77
CA SER A 81 -4.42 -1.30 -8.96
C SER A 81 -2.96 -1.03 -8.65
N PHE A 82 -2.03 -1.65 -9.37
CA PHE A 82 -0.59 -1.50 -9.12
C PHE A 82 0.12 -1.01 -10.37
N GLU A 83 0.95 0.01 -10.20
CA GLU A 83 1.64 0.70 -11.30
C GLU A 83 3.13 0.77 -11.03
N VAL A 84 3.93 0.42 -12.05
CA VAL A 84 5.38 0.63 -11.99
C VAL A 84 5.68 2.11 -12.26
N GLY A 85 6.48 2.72 -11.38
CA GLY A 85 6.98 4.08 -11.58
C GLY A 85 7.80 4.62 -10.40
N GLU A 86 8.47 5.74 -10.64
CA GLU A 86 9.22 6.46 -9.61
C GLU A 86 8.30 7.33 -8.76
N ALA A 87 8.64 7.49 -7.47
CA ALA A 87 7.86 8.31 -6.54
C ALA A 87 7.74 9.79 -6.95
N ASN A 88 8.67 10.28 -7.77
CA ASN A 88 8.68 11.66 -8.29
C ASN A 88 7.73 11.87 -9.50
N ASP A 89 7.13 10.81 -10.05
CA ASP A 89 6.22 10.85 -11.19
C ASP A 89 4.84 10.32 -10.82
N LEU A 90 3.99 11.22 -10.32
CA LEU A 90 2.60 10.94 -10.00
C LEU A 90 1.62 11.36 -11.10
N THR A 91 2.11 11.65 -12.32
CA THR A 91 1.28 12.21 -13.41
C THR A 91 0.13 11.29 -13.82
N LYS A 92 0.28 9.99 -13.58
CA LYS A 92 -0.75 8.96 -13.83
C LYS A 92 -1.91 9.01 -12.83
N PHE A 93 -1.72 9.62 -11.66
CA PHE A 93 -2.72 9.65 -10.58
C PHE A 93 -3.39 11.02 -10.51
N LYS A 94 -4.72 11.04 -10.67
CA LYS A 94 -5.50 12.26 -10.51
C LYS A 94 -5.91 12.42 -9.05
N SER A 95 -5.42 13.46 -8.41
CA SER A 95 -5.97 13.87 -7.11
C SER A 95 -7.42 14.32 -7.28
N GLY A 96 -8.26 13.96 -6.31
CA GLY A 96 -9.68 14.27 -6.30
C GLY A 96 -10.27 13.94 -4.93
N PRO A 97 -11.49 14.43 -4.61
CA PRO A 97 -12.07 14.29 -3.27
C PRO A 97 -12.20 12.84 -2.78
N GLY A 98 -12.19 11.86 -3.70
CA GLY A 98 -12.28 10.43 -3.41
C GLY A 98 -10.95 9.69 -3.23
N MET A 99 -9.77 10.31 -3.42
CA MET A 99 -8.47 9.64 -3.33
C MET A 99 -7.62 10.22 -2.21
N ARG A 100 -7.18 9.39 -1.27
CA ARG A 100 -6.17 9.73 -0.25
C ARG A 100 -4.81 9.22 -0.71
N VAL A 101 -3.76 10.02 -0.49
CA VAL A 101 -2.38 9.65 -0.84
C VAL A 101 -1.59 9.42 0.44
N LEU A 102 -0.82 8.34 0.45
CA LEU A 102 0.11 7.94 1.49
C LEU A 102 1.51 7.98 0.87
N GLU A 103 2.44 8.62 1.56
CA GLU A 103 3.86 8.75 1.20
C GLU A 103 4.74 8.53 2.43
#